data_AF-A0A535P0P8-F1
#
_entry.id   AF-A0A535P0P8-F1
#
_cell.length_a   1.000
_cell.length_b   1.000
_cell.length_c   1.000
_cell.angle_alpha   90.00
_cell.angle_beta   90.00
_cell.angle_gamma   90.00
#
_symmetry.space_group_name_H-M   'P 1'
#
loop_
_entity.id
_entity.type
_entity.pdbx_description
1 polymer ?
#
loop_
_entity_poly.entity_id
_entity_poly.type
_entity_poly.pdbx_seq_one_letter_code
_entity_poly.pdbx_strand_id
1 'polypeptide(L)'
;LLGDATGRVVAVGERDCSIQRRHQKLVEEAPAPGLDRDARRRLHGLAVQVAEATGLRNAATAEFLLDADGAFWFLEVNTRLQVEHGITELVTGAAGRPLSDAARAAAEGAADPAGHAIEVRLSAEDPSRDFVPTPGRVGRWRMPAGPGVRVDTAIESGERVPPDYDNLIAKLMVHAADRGTAIDRLRRTLEEVEVTGLQTTLPFHRAVAADEAFAAGAVSTGWVAERWDGRASRAAAYGIAVTVAGLSSTATAHTATSPVMAASFTAADGWRQDGRAVMLDRWPDRG
;
A
#
# COMPACT_ATOMS: atom_id res chain seq x y z
N LEU A 1 6.68 -7.99 -19.38
CA LEU A 1 7.04 -8.36 -20.78
C LEU A 1 7.35 -7.09 -21.54
N LEU A 2 8.33 -7.13 -22.45
CA LEU A 2 8.68 -6.03 -23.34
C LEU A 2 8.85 -6.57 -24.76
N GLY A 3 8.10 -6.02 -25.71
CA GLY A 3 8.15 -6.39 -27.12
C GLY A 3 8.62 -5.26 -28.05
N ASP A 4 9.19 -5.60 -29.20
CA ASP A 4 9.54 -4.65 -30.26
C ASP A 4 8.78 -4.91 -31.58
N ALA A 5 8.96 -4.00 -32.54
CA ALA A 5 8.30 -4.08 -33.84
C ALA A 5 8.79 -5.23 -34.73
N THR A 6 9.90 -5.89 -34.38
CA THR A 6 10.44 -7.06 -35.10
C THR A 6 9.81 -8.38 -34.65
N GLY A 7 8.95 -8.33 -33.62
CA GLY A 7 8.29 -9.50 -33.04
C GLY A 7 9.07 -10.12 -31.89
N ARG A 8 10.21 -9.54 -31.48
CA ARG A 8 10.96 -10.04 -30.32
C ARG A 8 10.27 -9.62 -29.03
N VAL A 9 10.11 -10.55 -28.10
CA VAL A 9 9.56 -10.32 -26.76
C VAL A 9 10.50 -10.88 -25.70
N VAL A 10 10.61 -10.18 -24.56
CA VAL A 10 11.33 -10.68 -23.39
C VAL A 10 10.50 -10.52 -22.11
N ALA A 11 10.70 -11.44 -21.16
CA ALA A 11 10.21 -11.29 -19.78
C ALA A 11 11.35 -10.74 -18.91
N VAL A 12 11.09 -9.66 -18.19
CA VAL A 12 12.05 -9.00 -17.29
C VAL A 12 11.75 -9.34 -15.82
N GLY A 13 11.26 -10.55 -15.55
CA GLY A 13 10.86 -10.99 -14.21
C GLY A 13 9.34 -11.05 -14.00
N GLU A 14 8.98 -11.45 -12.79
CA GLU A 14 7.62 -11.64 -12.30
C GLU A 14 7.34 -10.85 -11.02
N ARG A 15 6.07 -10.79 -10.64
CA ARG A 15 5.60 -10.15 -9.40
C ARG A 15 4.56 -11.02 -8.74
N ASP A 16 4.55 -11.05 -7.41
CA ASP A 16 3.43 -11.55 -6.63
C ASP A 16 2.49 -10.38 -6.30
N CYS A 17 1.19 -10.57 -6.50
CA CYS A 17 0.14 -9.60 -6.20
C CYS A 17 -1.02 -10.24 -5.43
N SER A 18 -0.73 -11.31 -4.67
CA SER A 18 -1.71 -12.16 -4.01
C SER A 18 -2.43 -11.43 -2.88
N ILE A 19 -1.78 -10.49 -2.19
CA ILE A 19 -2.45 -9.65 -1.19
C ILE A 19 -3.29 -8.60 -1.89
N GLN A 20 -4.55 -8.94 -2.10
CA GLN A 20 -5.54 -8.13 -2.78
C GLN A 20 -6.91 -8.24 -2.11
N ARG A 21 -7.80 -7.30 -2.42
CA ARG A 21 -9.19 -7.28 -1.94
C ARG A 21 -10.12 -6.96 -3.09
N ARG A 22 -11.10 -7.84 -3.37
CA ARG A 22 -12.05 -7.68 -4.50
C ARG A 22 -11.33 -7.32 -5.82
N HIS A 23 -10.25 -8.03 -6.12
CA HIS A 23 -9.39 -7.80 -7.30
C HIS A 23 -8.59 -6.48 -7.31
N GLN A 24 -8.63 -5.71 -6.21
CA GLN A 24 -7.74 -4.56 -6.00
C GLN A 24 -6.47 -5.02 -5.30
N LYS A 25 -5.33 -4.97 -6.00
CA LYS A 25 -4.00 -5.25 -5.43
C LYS A 25 -3.69 -4.23 -4.34
N LEU A 26 -3.17 -4.69 -3.20
CA LEU A 26 -2.84 -3.86 -2.04
C LEU A 26 -1.34 -3.87 -1.73
N VAL A 27 -0.72 -5.05 -1.86
CA VAL A 27 0.73 -5.26 -1.68
C VAL A 27 1.23 -6.10 -2.84
N GLU A 28 2.35 -5.68 -3.42
CA GLU A 28 3.00 -6.35 -4.53
C GLU A 28 4.48 -6.53 -4.24
N GLU A 29 5.08 -7.64 -4.68
CA GLU A 29 6.51 -7.87 -4.50
C GLU A 29 7.18 -8.50 -5.72
N ALA A 30 8.44 -8.16 -5.94
CA ALA A 30 9.28 -8.65 -7.02
C ALA A 30 10.66 -9.05 -6.47
N PRO A 31 11.17 -10.25 -6.77
CA PRO A 31 10.49 -11.39 -7.40
C PRO A 31 9.33 -11.95 -6.57
N ALA A 32 8.53 -12.85 -7.15
CA ALA A 32 7.53 -13.59 -6.38
C ALA A 32 8.23 -14.54 -5.39
N PRO A 33 7.80 -14.62 -4.11
CA PRO A 33 8.38 -15.55 -3.15
C PRO A 33 8.00 -17.00 -3.51
N GLY A 34 8.79 -17.96 -3.05
CA GLY A 34 8.46 -19.39 -3.17
C GLY A 34 8.64 -20.01 -4.57
N LEU A 35 8.93 -19.21 -5.61
CA LEU A 35 9.33 -19.76 -6.90
C LEU A 35 10.82 -20.10 -6.89
N ASP A 36 11.20 -21.24 -7.46
CA ASP A 36 12.58 -21.57 -7.79
C ASP A 36 12.93 -21.09 -9.22
N ARG A 37 14.17 -21.36 -9.63
CA ARG A 37 14.70 -20.94 -10.94
C ARG A 37 13.91 -21.54 -12.11
N ASP A 38 13.52 -22.81 -12.00
CA ASP A 38 12.88 -23.54 -13.10
C ASP A 38 11.40 -23.14 -13.21
N ALA A 39 10.72 -22.93 -12.10
CA ALA A 39 9.37 -22.36 -12.06
C ALA A 39 9.34 -20.95 -12.68
N ARG A 40 10.32 -20.08 -12.37
CA ARG A 40 10.45 -18.76 -13.01
C ARG A 40 10.62 -18.87 -14.52
N ARG A 41 11.56 -19.71 -14.99
CA ARG A 41 11.77 -19.93 -16.43
C ARG A 41 10.52 -20.41 -17.13
N ARG A 42 9.78 -21.34 -16.51
CA ARG A 42 8.50 -21.83 -17.04
C ARG A 42 7.47 -20.70 -17.14
N LEU A 43 7.27 -19.93 -16.07
CA LEU A 43 6.34 -18.80 -16.05
C LEU A 43 6.71 -17.75 -17.10
N HIS A 44 7.98 -17.35 -17.16
CA HIS A 44 8.48 -16.38 -18.13
C HIS A 44 8.32 -16.88 -19.56
N GLY A 45 8.62 -18.16 -19.82
CA GLY A 45 8.43 -18.80 -21.12
C GLY A 45 6.98 -18.81 -21.58
N LEU A 46 6.04 -19.18 -20.69
CA LEU A 46 4.60 -19.12 -20.97
C LEU A 46 4.16 -17.69 -21.30
N ALA A 47 4.61 -16.71 -20.51
CA ALA A 47 4.29 -15.31 -20.71
C ALA A 47 4.83 -14.76 -22.04
N VAL A 48 6.04 -15.15 -22.43
CA VAL A 48 6.65 -14.78 -23.72
C VAL A 48 5.87 -15.40 -24.88
N GLN A 49 5.51 -16.69 -24.80
CA GLN A 49 4.73 -17.38 -25.85
C GLN A 49 3.39 -16.68 -26.13
N VAL A 50 2.66 -16.30 -25.07
CA VAL A 50 1.39 -15.57 -25.21
C VAL A 50 1.61 -14.21 -25.89
N ALA A 51 2.65 -13.47 -25.48
CA ALA A 51 2.93 -12.16 -26.05
C ALA A 51 3.44 -12.20 -27.49
N GLU A 52 4.26 -13.19 -27.86
CA GLU A 52 4.71 -13.40 -29.24
C GLU A 52 3.53 -13.73 -30.16
N ALA A 53 2.61 -14.60 -29.71
CA ALA A 53 1.41 -14.98 -30.47
C ALA A 53 0.47 -13.79 -30.77
N THR A 54 0.52 -12.74 -29.95
CA THR A 54 -0.29 -11.52 -30.13
C THR A 54 0.46 -10.38 -30.84
N GLY A 55 1.75 -10.59 -31.18
CA GLY A 55 2.58 -9.55 -31.78
C GLY A 55 2.82 -8.36 -30.85
N LEU A 56 3.02 -8.64 -29.54
CA LEU A 56 3.20 -7.60 -28.52
C LEU A 56 4.27 -6.58 -28.93
N ARG A 57 3.92 -5.31 -28.80
CA ARG A 57 4.86 -4.18 -28.87
C ARG A 57 4.79 -3.42 -27.56
N ASN A 58 5.93 -2.89 -27.10
CA ASN A 58 6.04 -2.16 -25.85
C ASN A 58 5.77 -3.07 -24.62
N ALA A 59 5.32 -2.50 -23.50
CA ALA A 59 5.16 -3.18 -22.23
C ALA A 59 3.78 -3.84 -22.08
N ALA A 60 3.77 -5.06 -21.56
CA ALA A 60 2.57 -5.74 -21.09
C ALA A 60 2.87 -6.63 -19.87
N THR A 61 1.82 -7.03 -19.18
CA THR A 61 1.86 -8.03 -18.10
C THR A 61 0.91 -9.16 -18.45
N ALA A 62 1.41 -10.40 -18.47
CA ALA A 62 0.58 -11.59 -18.51
C ALA A 62 0.36 -12.05 -17.06
N GLU A 63 -0.90 -12.27 -16.69
CA GLU A 63 -1.29 -12.68 -15.34
C GLU A 63 -1.57 -14.18 -15.29
N PHE A 64 -1.12 -14.81 -14.21
CA PHE A 64 -1.27 -16.24 -13.97
C PHE A 64 -1.73 -16.49 -12.53
N LEU A 65 -2.54 -17.52 -12.32
CA LEU A 65 -2.73 -18.12 -11.00
C LEU A 65 -1.72 -19.25 -10.81
N LEU A 66 -1.15 -19.32 -9.61
CA LEU A 66 -0.36 -20.46 -9.15
C LEU A 66 -1.23 -21.28 -8.19
N ASP A 67 -1.41 -22.57 -8.47
CA ASP A 67 -2.07 -23.47 -7.54
C ASP A 67 -1.08 -24.15 -6.57
N ALA A 68 -1.63 -24.91 -5.61
CA ALA A 68 -0.85 -25.61 -4.60
C ALA A 68 0.06 -26.72 -5.17
N ASP A 69 -0.23 -27.21 -6.37
CA ASP A 69 0.54 -28.24 -7.06
C ASP A 69 1.67 -27.64 -7.93
N GLY A 70 1.78 -26.31 -7.98
CA GLY A 70 2.80 -25.59 -8.75
C GLY A 70 2.43 -25.36 -10.22
N ALA A 71 1.17 -25.55 -10.61
CA ALA A 71 0.72 -25.27 -11.96
C ALA A 71 0.35 -23.79 -12.13
N PHE A 72 0.79 -23.22 -13.27
CA PHE A 72 0.44 -21.87 -13.68
C PHE A 72 -0.77 -21.91 -14.62
N TRP A 73 -1.81 -21.16 -14.28
CA TRP A 73 -3.03 -21.02 -15.07
C TRP A 73 -3.12 -19.59 -15.62
N PHE A 74 -3.09 -19.45 -16.94
CA PHE A 74 -3.19 -18.15 -17.58
C PHE A 74 -4.57 -17.51 -17.32
N LEU A 75 -4.57 -16.23 -16.96
CA LEU A 75 -5.79 -15.43 -16.77
C LEU A 75 -5.99 -14.46 -17.93
N GLU A 76 -5.08 -13.50 -18.07
CA GLU A 76 -5.22 -12.41 -19.04
C GLU A 76 -3.87 -11.76 -19.38
N VAL A 77 -3.88 -10.93 -20.43
CA VAL A 77 -2.77 -10.00 -20.71
C VAL A 77 -3.27 -8.57 -20.59
N ASN A 78 -2.61 -7.82 -19.72
CA ASN A 78 -2.76 -6.38 -19.64
C ASN A 78 -1.76 -5.70 -20.59
N THR A 79 -2.25 -5.21 -21.74
CA THR A 79 -1.45 -4.51 -22.77
C THR A 79 -1.20 -3.04 -22.43
N ARG A 80 -0.81 -2.80 -21.17
CA ARG A 80 -0.51 -1.48 -20.63
C ARG A 80 0.50 -1.61 -19.49
N LEU A 81 1.13 -0.50 -19.14
CA LEU A 81 1.92 -0.43 -17.92
C LEU A 81 1.02 -0.68 -16.70
N GLN A 82 1.46 -1.58 -15.81
CA GLN A 82 0.78 -1.87 -14.56
C GLN A 82 1.19 -0.86 -13.48
N VAL A 83 0.33 -0.67 -12.48
CA VAL A 83 0.58 0.28 -11.37
C VAL A 83 1.87 -0.11 -10.64
N GLU A 84 2.01 -1.41 -10.37
CA GLU A 84 3.10 -2.06 -9.65
C GLU A 84 4.39 -2.28 -10.47
N HIS A 85 4.56 -1.60 -11.61
CA HIS A 85 5.77 -1.76 -12.42
C HIS A 85 7.05 -1.32 -11.69
N GLY A 86 6.94 -0.42 -10.72
CA GLY A 86 8.07 0.18 -10.02
C GLY A 86 8.92 -0.85 -9.26
N ILE A 87 8.33 -1.90 -8.71
CA ILE A 87 9.09 -3.00 -8.07
C ILE A 87 9.89 -3.83 -9.07
N THR A 88 9.39 -4.03 -10.29
CA THR A 88 10.20 -4.64 -11.36
C THR A 88 11.33 -3.69 -11.77
N GLU A 89 11.10 -2.37 -11.83
CA GLU A 89 12.16 -1.40 -12.13
C GLU A 89 13.26 -1.41 -11.07
N LEU A 90 12.89 -1.48 -9.79
CA LEU A 90 13.85 -1.48 -8.69
C LEU A 90 14.77 -2.71 -8.69
N VAL A 91 14.24 -3.87 -9.08
CA VAL A 91 15.01 -5.13 -9.15
C VAL A 91 15.83 -5.23 -10.43
N THR A 92 15.31 -4.74 -11.57
CA THR A 92 15.85 -5.09 -12.89
C THR A 92 16.40 -3.90 -13.68
N GLY A 93 16.02 -2.68 -13.31
CA GLY A 93 16.31 -1.45 -14.07
C GLY A 93 15.54 -1.31 -15.38
N ALA A 94 14.61 -2.22 -15.72
CA ALA A 94 14.12 -2.36 -17.09
C ALA A 94 12.60 -2.29 -17.30
N ALA A 95 11.77 -2.12 -16.27
CA ALA A 95 10.32 -2.00 -16.46
C ALA A 95 9.89 -0.65 -17.09
N GLY A 96 8.71 -0.61 -17.72
CA GLY A 96 8.07 0.61 -18.21
C GLY A 96 8.71 1.30 -19.42
N ARG A 97 9.77 0.73 -20.00
CA ARG A 97 10.50 1.27 -21.16
C ARG A 97 10.39 0.37 -22.38
N PRO A 98 10.58 0.88 -23.61
CA PRO A 98 10.71 0.05 -24.79
C PRO A 98 11.81 -1.00 -24.65
N LEU A 99 11.70 -2.10 -25.41
CA LEU A 99 12.75 -3.11 -25.46
C LEU A 99 14.10 -2.48 -25.87
N SER A 100 15.11 -2.69 -25.02
CA SER A 100 16.45 -2.14 -25.14
C SER A 100 17.48 -3.21 -24.75
N ASP A 101 18.77 -2.95 -24.96
CA ASP A 101 19.82 -3.90 -24.57
C ASP A 101 19.88 -4.11 -23.04
N ALA A 102 19.59 -3.08 -22.26
CA ALA A 102 19.44 -3.20 -20.81
C ALA A 102 18.29 -4.14 -20.43
N ALA A 103 17.14 -4.03 -21.12
CA ALA A 103 16.02 -4.94 -20.91
C ALA A 103 16.33 -6.39 -21.33
N ARG A 104 17.12 -6.57 -22.39
CA ARG A 104 17.58 -7.91 -22.81
C ARG A 104 18.51 -8.53 -21.76
N ALA A 105 19.47 -7.77 -21.25
CA ALA A 105 20.34 -8.23 -20.17
C ALA A 105 19.55 -8.55 -18.89
N ALA A 106 18.57 -7.71 -18.53
CA ALA A 106 17.67 -7.98 -17.40
C ALA A 106 16.86 -9.27 -17.59
N ALA A 107 16.42 -9.55 -18.82
CA ALA A 107 15.69 -10.79 -19.13
C ALA A 107 16.57 -12.05 -19.02
N GLU A 108 17.85 -11.97 -19.40
CA GLU A 108 18.81 -13.08 -19.24
C GLU A 108 19.01 -13.45 -17.76
N GLY A 109 19.00 -12.45 -16.87
CA GLY A 109 19.10 -12.64 -15.42
C GLY A 109 17.76 -12.86 -14.69
N ALA A 110 16.62 -12.80 -15.38
CA ALA A 110 15.30 -12.76 -14.74
C ALA A 110 14.97 -14.02 -13.91
N ALA A 111 15.54 -15.17 -14.26
CA ALA A 111 15.36 -16.42 -13.52
C ALA A 111 16.20 -16.49 -12.23
N ASP A 112 17.19 -15.62 -12.08
CA ASP A 112 18.13 -15.54 -10.96
C ASP A 112 18.18 -14.08 -10.44
N PRO A 113 17.05 -13.52 -9.95
CA PRO A 113 16.93 -12.11 -9.61
C PRO A 113 17.86 -11.71 -8.46
N ALA A 114 18.45 -10.52 -8.57
CA ALA A 114 19.25 -9.92 -7.51
C ALA A 114 18.42 -8.86 -6.77
N GLY A 115 18.29 -9.00 -5.46
CA GLY A 115 17.49 -8.11 -4.64
C GLY A 115 16.01 -8.47 -4.59
N HIS A 116 15.28 -7.70 -3.80
CA HIS A 116 13.85 -7.84 -3.59
C HIS A 116 13.21 -6.48 -3.36
N ALA A 117 12.08 -6.23 -4.01
CA ALA A 117 11.33 -4.99 -3.88
C ALA A 117 9.87 -5.27 -3.50
N ILE A 118 9.31 -4.42 -2.64
CA ILE A 118 7.93 -4.51 -2.17
C ILE A 118 7.28 -3.14 -2.39
N GLU A 119 6.08 -3.13 -2.97
CA GLU A 119 5.21 -1.98 -3.13
C GLU A 119 3.99 -2.15 -2.23
N VAL A 120 3.55 -1.06 -1.62
CA VAL A 120 2.22 -0.97 -1.02
C VAL A 120 1.46 0.19 -1.61
N ARG A 121 0.16 -0.02 -1.83
CA ARG A 121 -0.77 1.00 -2.31
C ARG A 121 -1.35 1.79 -1.15
N LEU A 122 -0.80 2.97 -0.87
CA LEU A 122 -1.38 3.87 0.10
C LEU A 122 -2.60 4.54 -0.55
N SER A 123 -3.79 4.16 -0.08
CA SER A 123 -5.07 4.65 -0.60
C SER A 123 -5.87 5.35 0.49
N ALA A 124 -6.69 6.32 0.10
CA ALA A 124 -7.66 7.00 0.95
C ALA A 124 -8.88 6.09 1.20
N GLU A 125 -8.67 5.07 2.04
CA GLU A 125 -9.68 4.10 2.47
C GLU A 125 -9.62 3.87 3.97
N ASP A 126 -10.74 3.46 4.57
CA ASP A 126 -10.78 2.98 5.96
C ASP A 126 -10.75 1.44 5.98
N PRO A 127 -9.58 0.81 6.20
CA PRO A 127 -9.48 -0.65 6.21
C PRO A 127 -10.24 -1.28 7.40
N SER A 128 -10.56 -0.51 8.45
CA SER A 128 -11.37 -1.01 9.58
C SER A 128 -12.85 -1.19 9.23
N ARG A 129 -13.29 -0.56 8.14
CA ARG A 129 -14.66 -0.56 7.66
C ARG A 129 -14.77 -1.19 6.28
N ASP A 130 -14.08 -2.31 6.07
CA ASP A 130 -14.05 -3.01 4.78
C ASP A 130 -13.60 -2.09 3.63
N PHE A 131 -12.51 -1.34 3.87
CA PHE A 131 -11.83 -0.53 2.87
C PHE A 131 -12.76 0.46 2.16
N VAL A 132 -13.72 1.05 2.88
CA VAL A 132 -14.58 2.08 2.29
C VAL A 132 -13.74 3.30 1.92
N PRO A 133 -13.92 3.88 0.72
CA PRO A 133 -13.23 5.11 0.34
C PRO A 133 -13.49 6.26 1.32
N THR A 134 -12.47 7.05 1.59
CA THR A 134 -12.52 8.23 2.46
C THR A 134 -11.95 9.46 1.76
N PRO A 135 -12.63 9.98 0.72
CA PRO A 135 -12.25 11.23 0.08
C PRO A 135 -12.25 12.36 1.11
N GLY A 136 -11.31 13.28 1.00
CA GLY A 136 -11.08 14.25 2.07
C GLY A 136 -9.90 15.16 1.79
N ARG A 137 -9.66 16.09 2.71
CA ARG A 137 -8.51 16.99 2.63
C ARG A 137 -7.36 16.36 3.41
N VAL A 138 -6.21 16.26 2.78
CA VAL A 138 -4.97 15.84 3.45
C VAL A 138 -4.57 16.96 4.41
N GLY A 139 -4.41 16.62 5.68
CA GLY A 139 -3.90 17.51 6.71
C GLY A 139 -2.38 17.56 6.63
N ARG A 140 -1.73 16.74 7.45
CA ARG A 140 -0.28 16.51 7.42
C ARG A 140 0.04 15.42 6.41
N TRP A 141 1.07 15.65 5.61
CA TRP A 141 1.65 14.70 4.67
C TRP A 141 3.17 14.64 4.88
N ARG A 142 3.65 13.55 5.46
CA ARG A 142 5.08 13.25 5.58
C ARG A 142 5.35 11.87 5.03
N MET A 143 6.10 11.83 3.94
CA MET A 143 6.53 10.60 3.29
C MET A 143 7.97 10.27 3.68
N PRO A 144 8.30 8.97 3.79
CA PRO A 144 9.65 8.52 4.07
C PRO A 144 10.58 8.77 2.88
N ALA A 145 11.89 8.79 3.17
CA ALA A 145 12.93 8.94 2.16
C ALA A 145 14.17 8.10 2.55
N GLY A 146 15.20 8.18 1.70
CA GLY A 146 16.49 7.55 1.95
C GLY A 146 16.76 6.31 1.09
N PRO A 147 17.89 5.62 1.32
CA PRO A 147 18.34 4.53 0.48
C PRO A 147 17.31 3.40 0.38
N GLY A 148 17.06 2.92 -0.84
CA GLY A 148 16.15 1.82 -1.10
C GLY A 148 14.67 2.14 -0.80
N VAL A 149 14.29 3.41 -0.71
CA VAL A 149 12.90 3.87 -0.58
C VAL A 149 12.55 4.73 -1.79
N ARG A 150 11.40 4.44 -2.42
CA ARG A 150 10.83 5.24 -3.51
C ARG A 150 9.37 5.51 -3.20
N VAL A 151 8.94 6.75 -3.43
CA VAL A 151 7.54 7.17 -3.28
C VAL A 151 7.10 7.81 -4.59
N ASP A 152 6.11 7.21 -5.23
CA ASP A 152 5.41 7.83 -6.35
C ASP A 152 4.07 8.37 -5.82
N THR A 153 3.87 9.68 -5.84
CA THR A 153 2.66 10.35 -5.31
C THR A 153 2.21 11.46 -6.26
N ALA A 154 0.91 11.76 -6.23
CA ALA A 154 0.32 12.91 -6.91
C ALA A 154 -0.46 13.82 -5.94
N ILE A 155 -0.21 13.69 -4.63
CA ILE A 155 -0.85 14.49 -3.58
C ILE A 155 0.15 15.06 -2.57
N GLU A 156 -0.18 16.23 -2.01
CA GLU A 156 0.56 16.92 -0.97
C GLU A 156 -0.31 17.40 0.21
N SER A 157 0.33 17.97 1.24
CA SER A 157 -0.38 18.56 2.39
C SER A 157 -1.35 19.65 1.95
N GLY A 158 -2.59 19.59 2.43
CA GLY A 158 -3.63 20.55 2.10
C GLY A 158 -4.38 20.27 0.80
N GLU A 159 -3.99 19.29 -0.01
CA GLU A 159 -4.75 18.92 -1.19
C GLU A 159 -5.97 18.05 -0.84
N ARG A 160 -6.89 17.90 -1.80
CA ARG A 160 -8.10 17.12 -1.63
C ARG A 160 -8.03 15.87 -2.49
N VAL A 161 -8.28 14.72 -1.88
CA VAL A 161 -8.61 13.47 -2.59
C VAL A 161 -10.06 13.58 -3.08
N PRO A 162 -10.31 13.64 -4.40
CA PRO A 162 -11.66 13.71 -4.95
C PRO A 162 -12.40 12.37 -4.82
N PRO A 163 -13.74 12.36 -4.76
CA PRO A 163 -14.53 11.13 -4.73
C PRO A 163 -14.65 10.46 -6.11
N ASP A 164 -14.39 11.18 -7.19
CA ASP A 164 -14.71 10.75 -8.56
C ASP A 164 -13.58 9.95 -9.25
N TYR A 165 -12.43 9.80 -8.58
CA TYR A 165 -11.24 9.13 -9.11
C TYR A 165 -10.80 7.97 -8.23
N ASP A 166 -9.80 7.23 -8.69
CA ASP A 166 -9.12 6.21 -7.88
C ASP A 166 -8.61 6.82 -6.56
N ASN A 167 -8.71 6.05 -5.49
CA ASN A 167 -8.38 6.50 -4.14
C ASN A 167 -6.89 6.29 -3.80
N LEU A 168 -6.06 5.77 -4.72
CA LEU A 168 -4.62 5.67 -4.59
C LEU A 168 -4.01 7.07 -4.45
N ILE A 169 -3.38 7.32 -3.30
CA ILE A 169 -2.73 8.60 -3.00
C ILE A 169 -1.20 8.50 -3.12
N ALA A 170 -0.61 7.34 -2.86
CA ALA A 170 0.81 7.09 -3.12
C ALA A 170 1.10 5.60 -3.32
N LYS A 171 2.15 5.31 -4.10
CA LYS A 171 2.81 4.01 -4.12
C LYS A 171 4.08 4.13 -3.29
N LEU A 172 4.17 3.34 -2.24
CA LEU A 172 5.34 3.29 -1.38
C LEU A 172 6.11 2.02 -1.70
N MET A 173 7.34 2.17 -2.19
CA MET A 173 8.18 1.06 -2.59
C MET A 173 9.46 1.02 -1.76
N VAL A 174 9.87 -0.19 -1.42
CA VAL A 174 11.18 -0.46 -0.83
C VAL A 174 11.95 -1.47 -1.67
N HIS A 175 13.27 -1.39 -1.65
CA HIS A 175 14.18 -2.35 -2.29
C HIS A 175 15.36 -2.66 -1.37
N ALA A 176 15.77 -3.93 -1.34
CA ALA A 176 16.91 -4.41 -0.59
C ALA A 176 17.58 -5.61 -1.27
N ALA A 177 18.69 -6.09 -0.70
CA ALA A 177 19.46 -7.22 -1.24
C ALA A 177 18.72 -8.57 -1.16
N ASP A 178 17.77 -8.70 -0.23
CA ASP A 178 16.97 -9.88 0.00
C ASP A 178 15.58 -9.50 0.55
N ARG A 179 14.64 -10.45 0.50
CA ARG A 179 13.26 -10.26 0.92
C ARG A 179 13.13 -9.89 2.40
N GLY A 180 13.92 -10.52 3.29
CA GLY A 180 13.89 -10.22 4.72
C GLY A 180 14.27 -8.77 5.00
N THR A 181 15.40 -8.32 4.43
CA THR A 181 15.84 -6.93 4.53
C THR A 181 14.85 -5.96 3.88
N ALA A 182 14.16 -6.35 2.79
CA ALA A 182 13.11 -5.55 2.18
C ALA A 182 11.90 -5.38 3.11
N ILE A 183 11.49 -6.45 3.82
CA ILE A 183 10.41 -6.40 4.81
C ILE A 183 10.80 -5.50 6.00
N ASP A 184 12.02 -5.62 6.52
CA ASP A 184 12.49 -4.75 7.61
C ASP A 184 12.54 -3.28 7.18
N ARG A 185 12.97 -3.04 5.94
CA ARG A 185 12.91 -1.70 5.35
C ARG A 185 11.48 -1.22 5.21
N LEU A 186 10.54 -2.07 4.78
CA LEU A 186 9.12 -1.73 4.68
C LEU A 186 8.54 -1.33 6.04
N ARG A 187 8.83 -2.10 7.10
CA ARG A 187 8.39 -1.79 8.48
C ARG A 187 8.83 -0.39 8.91
N ARG A 188 10.14 -0.10 8.86
CA ARG A 188 10.69 1.23 9.18
C ARG A 188 10.04 2.33 8.33
N THR A 189 9.93 2.08 7.03
CA THR A 189 9.41 3.05 6.07
C THR A 189 7.95 3.38 6.36
N LEU A 190 7.12 2.40 6.72
CA LEU A 190 5.71 2.59 7.10
C LEU A 190 5.54 3.31 8.45
N GLU A 191 6.48 3.18 9.38
CA GLU A 191 6.46 3.92 10.66
C GLU A 191 6.70 5.42 10.46
N GLU A 192 7.53 5.79 9.48
CA GLU A 192 7.86 7.17 9.14
C GLU A 192 6.75 7.91 8.37
N VAL A 193 5.79 7.17 7.79
CA VAL A 193 4.63 7.75 7.10
C VAL A 193 3.69 8.41 8.11
N GLU A 194 3.41 9.69 7.88
CA GLU A 194 2.37 10.41 8.59
C GLU A 194 1.39 11.05 7.59
N VAL A 195 0.14 10.57 7.62
CA VAL A 195 -0.98 11.15 6.87
C VAL A 195 -2.11 11.44 7.84
N THR A 196 -2.60 12.68 7.85
CA THR A 196 -3.77 13.07 8.66
C THR A 196 -4.85 13.73 7.78
N GLY A 197 -6.04 13.96 8.35
CA GLY A 197 -7.16 14.60 7.64
C GLY A 197 -8.09 13.63 6.89
N LEU A 198 -7.62 12.42 6.60
CA LEU A 198 -8.40 11.33 6.02
C LEU A 198 -7.90 9.96 6.52
N GLN A 199 -8.71 8.91 6.37
CA GLN A 199 -8.28 7.54 6.66
C GLN A 199 -7.47 6.99 5.49
N THR A 200 -6.54 6.09 5.78
CA THR A 200 -5.73 5.44 4.76
C THR A 200 -5.58 3.95 5.03
N THR A 201 -5.12 3.22 4.02
CA THR A 201 -4.68 1.82 4.12
C THR A 201 -3.41 1.63 4.96
N LEU A 202 -2.80 2.70 5.49
CA LEU A 202 -1.56 2.63 6.28
C LEU A 202 -1.60 1.65 7.47
N PRO A 203 -2.66 1.60 8.31
CA PRO A 203 -2.72 0.63 9.42
C PRO A 203 -2.74 -0.82 8.93
N PHE A 204 -3.40 -1.08 7.79
CA PHE A 204 -3.41 -2.40 7.16
C PHE A 204 -2.01 -2.79 6.70
N HIS A 205 -1.30 -1.89 6.00
CA HIS A 205 0.06 -2.17 5.53
C HIS A 205 1.06 -2.40 6.66
N ARG A 206 0.92 -1.68 7.78
CA ARG A 206 1.71 -1.92 9.00
C ARG A 206 1.46 -3.31 9.57
N ALA A 207 0.21 -3.77 9.57
CA ALA A 207 -0.14 -5.11 10.02
C ALA A 207 0.42 -6.19 9.08
N VAL A 208 0.31 -6.02 7.76
CA VAL A 208 0.90 -6.94 6.77
C VAL A 208 2.40 -7.05 6.98
N ALA A 209 3.11 -5.92 7.11
CA ALA A 209 4.56 -5.93 7.30
C ALA A 209 4.99 -6.63 8.61
N ALA A 210 4.13 -6.64 9.64
CA ALA A 210 4.38 -7.31 10.91
C ALA A 210 3.95 -8.79 10.94
N ASP A 211 3.18 -9.27 9.95
CA ASP A 211 2.62 -10.62 9.94
C ASP A 211 3.66 -11.70 9.57
N GLU A 212 3.67 -12.79 10.34
CA GLU A 212 4.62 -13.89 10.18
C GLU A 212 4.39 -14.69 8.89
N ALA A 213 3.14 -14.83 8.42
CA ALA A 213 2.87 -15.53 7.18
C ALA A 213 3.28 -14.69 5.97
N PHE A 214 3.12 -13.36 6.03
CA PHE A 214 3.73 -12.49 5.03
C PHE A 214 5.25 -12.64 5.03
N ALA A 215 5.90 -12.63 6.21
CA ALA A 215 7.35 -12.85 6.32
C ALA A 215 7.81 -14.20 5.78
N ALA A 216 7.00 -15.26 5.96
CA ALA A 216 7.25 -16.59 5.43
C ALA A 216 6.92 -16.76 3.94
N GLY A 217 6.26 -15.79 3.30
CA GLY A 217 5.77 -15.90 1.92
C GLY A 217 4.51 -16.79 1.78
N ALA A 218 3.84 -17.09 2.89
CA ALA A 218 2.61 -17.88 2.94
C ALA A 218 1.38 -16.97 2.70
N VAL A 219 1.29 -16.43 1.49
CA VAL A 219 0.22 -15.52 1.05
C VAL A 219 -0.65 -16.17 -0.02
N SER A 220 -1.92 -15.76 -0.08
CA SER A 220 -2.90 -16.21 -1.07
C SER A 220 -3.83 -15.07 -1.43
N THR A 221 -4.63 -15.24 -2.49
CA THR A 221 -5.67 -14.28 -2.86
C THR A 221 -6.79 -14.16 -1.82
N GLY A 222 -6.89 -15.11 -0.88
CA GLY A 222 -7.80 -15.09 0.26
C GLY A 222 -7.24 -14.38 1.51
N TRP A 223 -5.95 -14.04 1.52
CA TRP A 223 -5.22 -13.60 2.72
C TRP A 223 -5.91 -12.45 3.47
N VAL A 224 -6.42 -11.43 2.76
CA VAL A 224 -7.08 -10.28 3.40
C VAL A 224 -8.35 -10.72 4.13
N ALA A 225 -9.17 -11.58 3.52
CA ALA A 225 -10.40 -12.07 4.14
C ALA A 225 -10.13 -12.98 5.35
N GLU A 226 -9.04 -13.75 5.30
CA GLU A 226 -8.67 -14.72 6.33
C GLU A 226 -7.95 -14.07 7.54
N ARG A 227 -7.14 -13.02 7.31
CA ARG A 227 -6.20 -12.50 8.31
C ARG A 227 -6.46 -11.08 8.78
N TRP A 228 -7.16 -10.25 8.01
CA TRP A 228 -7.38 -8.87 8.40
C TRP A 228 -8.66 -8.69 9.23
N ASP A 229 -8.51 -8.50 10.54
CA ASP A 229 -9.58 -8.00 11.41
C ASP A 229 -9.45 -6.49 11.61
N GLY A 230 -10.05 -5.74 10.68
CA GLY A 230 -10.09 -4.29 10.74
C GLY A 230 -10.82 -3.73 11.96
N ARG A 231 -11.81 -4.45 12.52
CA ARG A 231 -12.57 -3.97 13.69
C ARG A 231 -11.72 -4.07 14.96
N ALA A 232 -11.03 -5.19 15.14
CA ALA A 232 -10.10 -5.36 16.25
C ALA A 232 -8.97 -4.33 16.19
N SER A 233 -8.39 -4.11 14.99
CA SER A 233 -7.36 -3.09 14.77
C SER A 233 -7.84 -1.68 15.20
N ARG A 234 -9.06 -1.31 14.81
CA ARG A 234 -9.66 -0.02 15.21
C ARG A 234 -9.94 0.06 16.72
N ALA A 235 -10.42 -1.00 17.34
CA ALA A 235 -10.69 -1.02 18.78
C ALA A 235 -9.40 -0.78 19.58
N ALA A 236 -8.29 -1.42 19.18
CA ALA A 236 -6.99 -1.21 19.79
C ALA A 236 -6.50 0.24 19.61
N ALA A 237 -6.59 0.79 18.40
CA ALA A 237 -6.20 2.18 18.13
C ALA A 237 -7.05 3.20 18.93
N TYR A 238 -8.37 2.96 19.05
CA TYR A 238 -9.25 3.82 19.83
C TYR A 238 -8.91 3.79 21.32
N GLY A 239 -8.60 2.61 21.89
CA GLY A 239 -8.16 2.49 23.27
C GLY A 239 -6.90 3.32 23.58
N ILE A 240 -5.92 3.29 22.67
CA ILE A 240 -4.71 4.12 22.77
C ILE A 240 -5.07 5.60 22.67
N ALA A 241 -5.87 6.00 21.69
CA ALA A 241 -6.26 7.40 21.48
C ALA A 241 -7.00 7.99 22.70
N VAL A 242 -7.93 7.24 23.30
CA VAL A 242 -8.64 7.64 24.53
C VAL A 242 -7.66 7.80 25.69
N THR A 243 -6.72 6.88 25.84
CA THR A 243 -5.70 6.93 26.91
C THR A 243 -4.79 8.15 26.75
N VAL A 244 -4.30 8.42 25.54
CA VAL A 244 -3.46 9.59 25.23
C VAL A 244 -4.22 10.90 25.44
N ALA A 245 -5.48 10.97 25.01
CA ALA A 245 -6.33 12.13 25.24
C ALA A 245 -6.57 12.36 26.75
N GLY A 246 -6.84 11.29 27.50
CA GLY A 246 -6.95 11.31 28.96
C GLY A 246 -5.69 11.85 29.63
N LEU A 247 -4.52 11.29 29.32
CA LEU A 247 -3.23 11.73 29.85
C LEU A 247 -2.93 13.19 29.50
N SER A 248 -3.18 13.60 28.26
CA SER A 248 -2.98 14.98 27.81
C SER A 248 -3.90 15.95 28.56
N SER A 249 -5.15 15.56 28.82
CA SER A 249 -6.10 16.35 29.62
C SER A 249 -5.67 16.46 31.09
N THR A 250 -5.07 15.41 31.68
CA THR A 250 -4.52 15.47 33.04
C THR A 250 -3.22 16.26 33.14
N ALA A 251 -2.33 16.17 32.14
CA ALA A 251 -1.07 16.89 32.11
C ALA A 251 -1.28 18.41 31.95
N THR A 252 -2.25 18.81 31.12
CA THR A 252 -2.71 20.21 31.00
C THR A 252 -3.41 20.69 32.27
N ALA A 253 -4.13 19.82 32.98
CA ALA A 253 -4.69 20.15 34.30
C ALA A 253 -3.62 20.33 35.39
N HIS A 254 -2.52 19.55 35.36
CA HIS A 254 -1.41 19.67 36.32
C HIS A 254 -0.47 20.85 36.04
N THR A 255 -0.41 21.36 34.81
CA THR A 255 0.31 22.61 34.50
C THR A 255 -0.51 23.86 34.84
N ALA A 256 -1.80 23.72 35.15
CA ALA A 256 -2.68 24.80 35.57
C ALA A 256 -2.72 25.04 37.09
N THR A 257 -1.88 24.39 37.90
CA THR A 257 -1.74 24.73 39.33
C THR A 257 -0.71 25.84 39.55
N SER A 258 -1.05 27.06 39.15
CA SER A 258 -0.58 28.28 39.83
C SER A 258 -1.61 28.67 40.90
N PRO A 259 -1.20 29.29 42.03
CA PRO A 259 -2.11 29.53 43.14
C PRO A 259 -3.21 30.49 42.69
N VAL A 260 -4.45 30.00 42.67
CA VAL A 260 -5.62 30.86 42.45
C VAL A 260 -5.77 31.72 43.69
N MET A 261 -5.33 32.98 43.60
CA MET A 261 -5.89 34.03 44.43
C MET A 261 -7.40 34.05 44.20
N ALA A 262 -8.16 33.83 45.28
CA ALA A 262 -9.60 33.89 45.29
C ALA A 262 -10.07 35.27 44.80
N ALA A 263 -10.57 35.31 43.56
CA ALA A 263 -11.41 36.39 43.08
C ALA A 263 -12.82 35.83 42.94
N SER A 264 -13.68 36.25 43.85
CA SER A 264 -15.11 35.97 43.88
C SER A 264 -15.75 36.42 42.56
N PHE A 265 -16.31 35.50 41.79
CA PHE A 265 -17.15 35.84 40.64
C PHE A 265 -18.59 35.50 40.96
N THR A 266 -19.41 36.54 41.08
CA THR A 266 -20.87 36.45 41.15
C THR A 266 -21.43 35.94 39.83
N ALA A 267 -22.47 35.11 39.93
CA ALA A 267 -23.18 34.48 38.84
C ALA A 267 -23.85 35.50 37.90
N ALA A 268 -23.72 35.25 36.59
CA ALA A 268 -24.79 35.14 35.59
C ALA A 268 -24.18 35.29 34.19
N ASP A 269 -24.49 34.37 33.28
CA ASP A 269 -24.95 34.69 31.91
C ASP A 269 -25.18 33.38 31.13
N GLY A 270 -26.46 33.02 31.04
CA GLY A 270 -26.99 31.79 30.43
C GLY A 270 -26.87 31.71 28.90
N TRP A 271 -26.14 32.61 28.23
CA TRP A 271 -26.06 32.63 26.76
C TRP A 271 -24.97 31.72 26.16
N ARG A 272 -24.10 31.12 26.99
CA ARG A 272 -23.08 30.16 26.52
C ARG A 272 -23.51 28.69 26.54
N GLN A 273 -24.65 28.34 27.15
CA GLN A 273 -25.14 26.96 27.19
C GLN A 273 -26.06 26.61 26.01
N ASP A 274 -26.85 27.56 25.49
CA ASP A 274 -27.76 27.31 24.36
C ASP A 274 -27.02 27.08 23.03
N GLY A 275 -25.81 27.65 22.86
CA GLY A 275 -25.00 27.45 21.65
C GLY A 275 -24.38 26.04 21.52
N ARG A 276 -24.27 25.29 22.63
CA ARG A 276 -23.72 23.91 22.64
C ARG A 276 -24.77 22.84 22.37
N ALA A 277 -26.05 23.11 22.67
CA ALA A 277 -27.14 22.19 22.39
C ALA A 277 -27.49 22.15 20.89
N VAL A 278 -27.40 23.29 20.19
CA VAL A 278 -27.75 23.40 18.75
C VAL A 278 -26.70 22.79 17.82
N MET A 279 -25.49 22.49 18.32
CA MET A 279 -24.40 21.93 17.51
C MET A 279 -24.34 20.39 17.56
N LEU A 280 -25.12 19.74 18.43
CA LEU A 280 -25.19 18.29 18.59
C LEU A 280 -26.35 17.63 17.81
N ASP A 281 -27.19 18.42 17.13
CA ASP A 281 -28.39 17.93 16.43
C ASP A 281 -28.27 17.98 14.89
N ARG A 282 -27.05 17.84 14.35
CA ARG A 282 -26.82 17.68 12.90
C ARG A 282 -26.19 16.33 12.60
N TRP A 283 -26.95 15.28 12.87
CA TRP A 283 -26.74 13.94 12.31
C TRP A 283 -28.01 13.56 11.53
N PRO A 284 -27.93 13.19 10.24
CA PRO A 284 -29.11 12.68 9.55
C PRO A 284 -29.37 11.25 10.03
N ASP A 285 -30.58 11.05 10.57
CA ASP A 285 -31.16 9.74 10.80
C ASP A 285 -31.25 8.94 9.51
N ARG A 286 -31.06 7.62 9.65
CA ARG A 286 -31.25 6.63 8.58
C ARG A 286 -32.74 6.58 8.22
N GLY A 287 -33.04 6.84 6.96
CA GLY A 287 -34.22 6.40 6.23
C GLY A 287 -33.77 5.63 5.00
#